data_AF-A0A536B8I8-F1
#
_entry.id   AF-A0A536B8I8-F1
#
_cell.length_a   1.000
_cell.length_b   1.000
_cell.length_c   1.000
_cell.angle_alpha   90.00
_cell.angle_beta   90.00
_cell.angle_gamma   90.00
#
_symmetry.space_group_name_H-M   'P 1'
#
loop_
_entity.id
_entity.type
_entity.pdbx_description
1 polymer ?
#
loop_
_entity_poly.entity_id
_entity_poly.type
_entity_poly.pdbx_seq_one_letter_code
_entity_poly.pdbx_strand_id
1 'polypeptide(L)'
;PEENSIDELNGAACKDSKINKQVYPTDLQAVLILKQRGVDAALDDSPVAAYFVKQTPDQLEQAGSPFKMNAEGIGIDPKIGELLKAMQQAMMAIYQDGTYRQILTKWNLLDGEIPASQIVVTPSPSTS
;
A
#
# COMPACT_ATOMS: atom_id res chain seq x y z
N PRO A 1 0.70 11.90 3.44
CA PRO A 1 -0.18 11.62 2.28
C PRO A 1 0.66 11.13 1.10
N GLU A 2 0.22 10.09 0.40
CA GLU A 2 0.97 9.47 -0.70
C GLU A 2 1.33 10.46 -1.81
N GLU A 3 0.48 11.47 -2.03
CA GLU A 3 0.68 12.50 -3.04
C GLU A 3 1.93 13.35 -2.81
N ASN A 4 2.45 13.41 -1.58
CA ASN A 4 3.70 14.12 -1.26
C ASN A 4 4.92 13.42 -1.88
N SER A 5 4.84 12.11 -2.16
CA SER A 5 5.94 11.36 -2.75
C SER A 5 6.33 11.93 -4.12
N ILE A 6 5.37 12.43 -4.90
CA ILE A 6 5.64 13.07 -6.19
C ILE A 6 6.33 14.42 -6.01
N ASP A 7 5.98 15.19 -4.97
CA ASP A 7 6.62 16.47 -4.70
C ASP A 7 8.09 16.27 -4.26
N GLU A 8 8.35 15.25 -3.44
CA GLU A 8 9.70 14.84 -3.06
C GLU A 8 10.51 14.37 -4.27
N LEU A 9 9.94 13.56 -5.16
CA LEU A 9 10.59 13.13 -6.40
C LEU A 9 10.92 14.33 -7.31
N ASN A 10 9.98 15.27 -7.46
CA ASN A 10 10.16 16.51 -8.22
C ASN A 10 11.22 17.44 -7.61
N GLY A 11 11.46 17.35 -6.30
CA GLY A 11 12.54 18.06 -5.60
C GLY A 11 13.90 17.38 -5.72
N ALA A 12 13.94 16.11 -6.13
CA ALA A 12 15.15 15.29 -6.16
C ALA A 12 15.36 14.64 -7.54
N ALA A 13 14.99 13.38 -7.70
CA ALA A 13 15.30 12.56 -8.88
C ALA A 13 14.70 13.09 -10.18
N CYS A 14 13.54 13.74 -10.10
CA CYS A 14 12.81 14.30 -11.25
C CYS A 14 13.00 15.81 -11.40
N LYS A 15 14.01 16.43 -10.76
CA LYS A 15 14.20 17.89 -10.77
C LYS A 15 14.30 18.49 -12.19
N ASP A 16 14.93 17.76 -13.11
CA ASP A 16 15.18 18.19 -14.48
C ASP A 16 14.05 17.76 -15.45
N SER A 17 13.11 16.94 -14.98
CA SER A 17 11.97 16.43 -15.75
C SER A 17 10.80 16.14 -14.79
N LYS A 18 10.13 17.21 -14.36
CA LYS A 18 9.11 17.14 -13.32
C LYS A 18 7.87 16.37 -13.77
N ILE A 19 7.35 15.57 -12.86
CA ILE A 19 6.06 14.90 -12.97
C ILE A 19 4.95 15.94 -12.72
N ASN A 20 4.01 16.06 -13.65
CA ASN A 20 2.81 16.88 -13.47
C ASN A 20 1.75 16.11 -12.67
N LYS A 21 1.64 16.41 -11.37
CA LYS A 21 0.70 15.72 -10.47
C LYS A 21 -0.72 16.27 -10.61
N GLN A 22 -1.69 15.36 -10.73
CA GLN A 22 -3.11 15.65 -10.53
C GLN A 22 -3.61 14.84 -9.33
N VAL A 23 -4.30 15.50 -8.39
CA VAL A 23 -4.87 14.84 -7.21
C VAL A 23 -6.37 14.70 -7.41
N TYR A 24 -6.89 13.50 -7.14
CA TYR A 24 -8.31 13.21 -7.24
C TYR A 24 -8.89 12.83 -5.87
N PRO A 25 -10.18 13.14 -5.62
CA PRO A 25 -10.85 12.78 -4.37
C PRO A 25 -10.92 11.29 -4.03
N THR A 26 -10.79 10.40 -5.02
CA THR A 26 -10.90 8.94 -4.83
C THR A 26 -9.98 8.21 -5.80
N ASP A 27 -9.52 7.03 -5.37
CA ASP A 27 -8.70 6.11 -6.17
C ASP A 27 -9.40 5.71 -7.46
N LEU A 28 -10.71 5.43 -7.37
CA LEU A 28 -11.54 5.10 -8.54
C LEU A 28 -11.53 6.25 -9.57
N GLN A 29 -11.59 7.50 -9.13
CA GLN A 29 -11.54 8.63 -10.04
C GLN A 29 -10.18 8.73 -10.74
N ALA A 30 -9.08 8.56 -10.01
CA ALA A 30 -7.74 8.55 -10.59
C ALA A 30 -7.59 7.45 -11.67
N VAL A 31 -8.08 6.24 -11.36
CA VAL A 31 -8.06 5.10 -12.29
C VAL A 31 -8.95 5.33 -13.52
N LEU A 32 -10.13 5.94 -13.36
CA LEU A 32 -11.01 6.27 -14.48
C LEU A 32 -10.36 7.30 -15.43
N ILE A 33 -9.67 8.31 -14.89
CA ILE A 33 -8.94 9.27 -15.72
C ILE A 33 -7.77 8.62 -16.45
N LEU A 34 -7.04 7.70 -15.80
CA LEU A 34 -5.99 6.90 -16.45
C LEU A 34 -6.56 6.08 -17.63
N LYS A 35 -7.69 5.38 -17.43
CA LYS A 35 -8.35 4.61 -18.51
C LYS A 35 -8.79 5.47 -19.69
N GLN A 36 -9.12 6.74 -19.44
CA GLN A 36 -9.44 7.73 -20.46
C GLN A 36 -8.21 8.40 -21.07
N ARG A 37 -7.00 8.01 -20.64
CA ARG A 37 -5.71 8.59 -21.06
C ARG A 37 -5.56 10.07 -20.71
N GLY A 38 -6.22 10.51 -19.63
CA GLY A 38 -6.06 11.88 -19.11
C GLY A 38 -4.80 12.07 -18.24
N VAL A 39 -4.19 10.96 -17.80
CA VAL A 39 -2.89 10.89 -17.14
C VAL A 39 -2.12 9.68 -17.67
N ASP A 40 -0.79 9.70 -17.56
CA ASP A 40 0.08 8.60 -18.00
C ASP A 40 0.18 7.46 -16.98
N ALA A 41 -0.04 7.77 -15.69
CA ALA A 41 -0.02 6.81 -14.60
C ALA A 41 -0.94 7.27 -13.45
N ALA A 42 -1.44 6.32 -12.67
CA ALA A 42 -2.09 6.56 -11.38
C ALA A 42 -1.19 6.02 -10.26
N LEU A 43 -1.08 6.76 -9.17
CA LEU A 43 -0.33 6.37 -7.97
C LEU A 43 -1.34 6.02 -6.87
N ASP A 44 -1.08 4.92 -6.16
CA ASP A 44 -1.91 4.41 -5.08
C ASP A 44 -1.08 3.43 -4.24
N ASP A 45 -1.59 3.07 -3.07
CA ASP A 45 -1.06 2.01 -2.23
C ASP A 45 -1.04 0.67 -2.98
N SER A 46 0.02 -0.12 -2.77
CA SER A 46 0.24 -1.41 -3.45
C SER A 46 -0.99 -2.35 -3.48
N PRO A 47 -1.70 -2.61 -2.36
CA PRO A 47 -2.91 -3.45 -2.40
C PRO A 47 -4.05 -2.86 -3.24
N VAL A 48 -4.20 -1.54 -3.27
CA VAL A 48 -5.28 -0.87 -4.02
C VAL A 48 -4.95 -0.88 -5.52
N ALA A 49 -3.72 -0.54 -5.89
CA ALA A 49 -3.22 -0.65 -7.26
C ALA A 49 -3.36 -2.09 -7.80
N ALA A 50 -2.95 -3.09 -7.01
CA ALA A 50 -3.08 -4.50 -7.39
C ALA A 50 -4.54 -4.94 -7.58
N TYR A 51 -5.46 -4.42 -6.76
CA TYR A 51 -6.89 -4.68 -6.94
C TYR A 51 -7.39 -4.16 -8.28
N PHE A 52 -7.10 -2.90 -8.64
CA PHE A 52 -7.54 -2.33 -9.92
C PHE A 52 -6.96 -3.04 -11.14
N VAL A 53 -5.67 -3.40 -11.10
CA VAL A 53 -5.02 -4.21 -12.15
C VAL A 53 -5.74 -5.56 -12.30
N LYS A 54 -6.04 -6.24 -11.18
CA LYS A 54 -6.72 -7.54 -11.21
C LYS A 54 -8.15 -7.47 -11.76
N GLN A 55 -8.85 -6.36 -11.54
CA GLN A 55 -10.22 -6.17 -12.06
C GLN A 55 -10.24 -5.93 -13.57
N THR A 56 -9.20 -5.29 -14.14
CA THR A 56 -9.11 -5.01 -15.58
C THR A 56 -7.71 -5.25 -16.13
N PRO A 57 -7.27 -6.53 -16.19
CA PRO A 57 -5.89 -6.90 -16.55
C PRO A 57 -5.57 -6.69 -18.04
N ASP A 58 -6.58 -6.42 -18.87
CA ASP A 58 -6.46 -6.07 -20.28
C ASP A 58 -6.25 -4.56 -20.52
N GLN A 59 -6.42 -3.74 -19.48
CA GLN A 59 -6.40 -2.27 -19.57
C GLN A 59 -5.38 -1.63 -18.65
N LEU A 60 -5.03 -2.27 -17.53
CA LEU A 60 -4.12 -1.75 -16.52
C LEU A 60 -3.03 -2.76 -16.22
N GLU A 61 -1.84 -2.24 -15.94
CA GLU A 61 -0.70 -3.00 -15.44
C GLU A 61 -0.05 -2.25 -14.28
N GLN A 62 0.72 -2.97 -13.47
CA GLN A 62 1.54 -2.36 -12.44
C GLN A 62 2.79 -1.73 -13.09
N ALA A 63 2.95 -0.42 -12.92
CA ALA A 63 4.08 0.32 -13.48
C ALA A 63 5.28 0.30 -12.54
N GLY A 64 6.26 -0.56 -12.84
CA GLY A 64 7.52 -0.64 -12.10
C GLY A 64 7.37 -1.19 -10.66
N SER A 65 8.43 -1.04 -9.88
CA SER A 65 8.45 -1.50 -8.48
C SER A 65 7.81 -0.48 -7.53
N PRO A 66 7.13 -0.93 -6.46
CA PRO A 66 6.66 -0.05 -5.40
C PRO A 66 7.80 0.81 -4.82
N PHE A 67 7.47 2.03 -4.42
CA PHE A 67 8.38 2.94 -3.73
C PHE A 67 7.73 3.45 -2.45
N LYS A 68 8.54 4.00 -1.53
CA LYS A 68 8.06 4.50 -0.22
C LYS A 68 7.31 3.42 0.61
N MET A 69 7.78 2.18 0.53
CA MET A 69 7.26 1.07 1.29
C MET A 69 7.33 1.34 2.80
N ASN A 70 6.19 1.25 3.47
CA ASN A 70 6.06 1.23 4.92
C ASN A 70 5.24 -0.01 5.30
N ALA A 71 5.28 -0.41 6.57
CA ALA A 71 4.43 -1.49 7.04
C ALA A 71 3.04 -0.94 7.41
N GLU A 72 1.99 -1.57 6.89
CA GLU A 72 0.61 -1.27 7.22
C GLU A 72 0.17 -2.06 8.46
N GLY A 73 -0.53 -1.37 9.37
CA GLY A 73 -0.97 -1.94 10.65
C GLY A 73 -2.48 -2.11 10.76
N ILE A 74 -2.91 -3.00 11.65
CA ILE A 74 -4.31 -3.17 12.03
C ILE A 74 -4.61 -2.25 13.22
N GLY A 75 -5.39 -1.19 12.99
CA GLY A 75 -5.76 -0.23 14.03
C GLY A 75 -6.76 -0.81 15.03
N ILE A 76 -6.40 -0.81 16.31
CA ILE A 76 -7.23 -1.29 17.43
C ILE A 76 -7.13 -0.26 18.58
N ASP A 77 -8.22 -0.04 19.31
CA ASP A 77 -8.20 0.83 20.49
C ASP A 77 -7.14 0.32 21.50
N PRO A 78 -6.15 1.14 21.87
CA PRO A 78 -5.05 0.72 22.74
C PRO A 78 -5.51 0.29 24.14
N LYS A 79 -6.73 0.64 24.56
CA LYS A 79 -7.29 0.25 25.86
C LYS A 79 -7.79 -1.20 25.87
N ILE A 80 -7.96 -1.85 24.72
CA ILE A 80 -8.48 -3.22 24.60
C ILE A 80 -7.31 -4.21 24.49
N GLY A 81 -6.55 -4.36 25.57
CA GLY A 81 -5.32 -5.16 25.60
C GLY A 81 -5.48 -6.63 25.16
N GLU A 82 -6.61 -7.27 25.52
CA GLU A 82 -6.89 -8.64 25.11
C GLU A 82 -7.07 -8.76 23.59
N LEU A 83 -7.74 -7.79 22.96
CA LEU A 83 -7.93 -7.77 21.50
C LEU A 83 -6.62 -7.50 20.76
N LEU A 84 -5.77 -6.60 21.27
CA LEU A 84 -4.43 -6.37 20.73
C LEU A 84 -3.61 -7.66 20.70
N LYS A 85 -3.58 -8.38 21.83
CA LYS A 85 -2.84 -9.65 21.93
C LYS A 85 -3.42 -10.73 21.04
N ALA A 86 -4.74 -10.85 21.01
CA ALA A 86 -5.43 -11.82 20.15
C ALA A 86 -5.16 -11.56 18.66
N MET A 87 -5.17 -10.30 18.22
CA MET A 87 -4.86 -9.94 16.84
C MET A 87 -3.40 -10.25 16.48
N GLN A 88 -2.44 -9.91 17.35
CA GLN A 88 -1.04 -10.26 17.13
C GLN A 88 -0.85 -11.78 16.98
N GLN A 89 -1.48 -12.55 17.87
CA GLN A 89 -1.41 -14.02 17.83
C GLN A 89 -2.04 -14.59 16.55
N ALA A 90 -3.19 -14.05 16.12
CA ALA A 90 -3.84 -14.47 14.88
C ALA A 90 -2.96 -14.18 13.66
N MET A 91 -2.36 -12.98 13.59
CA MET A 91 -1.42 -12.63 12.51
C MET A 91 -0.19 -13.55 12.51
N MET A 92 0.36 -13.86 13.69
CA MET A 92 1.46 -14.81 13.80
C MET A 92 1.06 -16.23 13.36
N ALA A 93 -0.16 -16.67 13.68
CA ALA A 93 -0.65 -17.99 13.27
C ALA A 93 -0.74 -18.11 11.74
N ILE A 94 -1.36 -17.12 11.06
CA ILE A 94 -1.47 -17.13 9.59
C ILE A 94 -0.10 -16.92 8.89
N TYR A 95 0.86 -16.30 9.58
CA TYR A 95 2.23 -16.21 9.10
C TYR A 95 2.89 -17.59 9.13
N GLN A 96 2.81 -18.28 10.26
CA GLN A 96 3.47 -19.57 10.50
C GLN A 96 2.87 -20.70 9.65
N ASP A 97 1.56 -20.69 9.41
CA ASP A 97 0.91 -21.72 8.58
C ASP A 97 1.03 -21.45 7.07
N GLY A 98 1.64 -20.33 6.68
CA GLY A 98 1.88 -19.93 5.30
C GLY A 98 0.70 -19.24 4.61
N THR A 99 -0.45 -19.09 5.28
CA THR A 99 -1.64 -18.42 4.74
C THR A 99 -1.35 -16.97 4.35
N TYR A 100 -0.57 -16.23 5.16
CA TYR A 100 -0.18 -14.85 4.86
C TYR A 100 0.53 -14.76 3.50
N ARG A 101 1.56 -15.58 3.29
CA ARG A 101 2.31 -15.61 2.02
C ARG A 101 1.44 -16.04 0.84
N GLN A 102 0.51 -16.99 1.05
CA GLN A 102 -0.45 -17.40 0.02
C GLN A 102 -1.39 -16.25 -0.38
N ILE A 103 -1.87 -15.46 0.58
CA ILE A 103 -2.69 -14.27 0.33
C ILE A 103 -1.89 -13.25 -0.49
N LEU A 104 -0.67 -12.91 -0.07
CA LEU A 104 0.18 -11.97 -0.81
C LEU A 104 0.43 -12.44 -2.25
N THR A 105 0.74 -13.73 -2.43
CA THR A 105 0.95 -14.33 -3.76
C THR A 105 -0.30 -14.21 -4.63
N LYS A 106 -1.49 -14.53 -4.09
CA LYS A 106 -2.78 -14.45 -4.81
C LYS A 106 -3.10 -13.05 -5.33
N TRP A 107 -2.55 -12.03 -4.70
CA TRP A 107 -2.78 -10.62 -5.02
C TRP A 107 -1.57 -9.93 -5.66
N ASN A 108 -0.48 -10.67 -5.94
CA ASN A 108 0.77 -10.10 -6.45
C ASN A 108 1.37 -9.02 -5.53
N LEU A 109 1.38 -9.27 -4.22
CA LEU A 109 1.82 -8.34 -3.17
C LEU A 109 3.04 -8.85 -2.38
N LEU A 110 3.84 -9.75 -2.95
CA LEU A 110 5.00 -10.32 -2.24
C LEU A 110 6.05 -9.28 -1.85
N ASP A 111 6.15 -8.17 -2.58
CA ASP A 111 7.06 -7.07 -2.25
C ASP A 111 6.71 -6.39 -0.90
N GLY A 112 5.46 -6.52 -0.44
CA GLY A 112 4.98 -6.00 0.85
C GLY A 112 5.05 -7.01 2.00
N GLU A 113 5.72 -8.16 1.82
CA GLU A 113 5.85 -9.15 2.89
C GLU A 113 6.71 -8.61 4.05
N ILE A 114 6.16 -8.59 5.27
CA ILE A 114 6.92 -8.25 6.47
C ILE A 114 7.54 -9.49 7.13
N PRO A 115 8.69 -9.38 7.81
CA PRO A 115 9.21 -10.47 8.63
C PRO A 115 8.36 -10.68 9.89
N ALA A 116 8.37 -11.91 10.43
CA ALA A 116 7.68 -12.22 11.69
C ALA A 116 8.06 -11.28 12.85
N SER A 117 9.29 -10.74 12.85
CA SER A 117 9.78 -9.78 13.85
C SER A 117 9.05 -8.43 13.83
N GLN A 118 8.31 -8.12 12.77
CA GLN A 118 7.47 -6.92 12.66
C GLN A 118 5.99 -7.19 12.99
N ILE A 119 5.61 -8.43 13.34
CA ILE A 119 4.27 -8.74 13.86
C ILE A 119 4.23 -8.41 15.35
N VAL A 120 4.14 -7.12 15.64
CA VAL A 120 4.23 -6.56 16.99
C VAL A 120 2.98 -5.75 17.35
N VAL A 121 2.72 -5.62 18.65
CA VAL A 121 1.80 -4.60 19.16
C VAL A 121 2.62 -3.33 19.36
N THR A 122 2.44 -2.33 18.51
CA THR A 122 3.04 -1.00 18.69
C THR A 122 2.05 -0.06 19.38
N PRO A 123 2.52 0.83 20.27
CA PRO A 123 1.74 2.00 20.66
C PRO A 123 1.44 2.86 19.43
N SER A 124 0.32 3.60 19.45
CA SER A 124 -0.01 4.58 18.40
C SER A 124 1.21 5.47 18.09
N PRO A 125 1.56 5.73 16.82
CA PRO A 125 2.57 6.71 16.45
C PRO A 125 2.29 8.14 16.95
N SER A 126 1.12 8.40 17.57
CA SER A 126 0.68 9.73 18.00
C SER A 126 0.82 10.01 19.51
N THR A 127 1.71 9.34 20.23
CA THR A 127 2.19 9.85 21.52
C THR A 127 3.61 10.37 21.38
N SER A 128 3.73 11.54 20.75
CA SER A 128 4.86 12.48 20.85
C SER A 128 4.29 13.89 20.81
#